data_AF-A0AAV2RLF0-F1
#
_entry.id   AF-A0AAV2RLF0-F1
#
_cell.length_a   1.000
_cell.length_b   1.000
_cell.length_c   1.000
_cell.angle_alpha   90.00
_cell.angle_beta   90.00
_cell.angle_gamma   90.00
#
_symmetry.space_group_name_H-M   'P 1'
#
loop_
_entity.id
_entity.type
_entity.pdbx_description
1 polymer ?
#
loop_
_entity_poly.entity_id
_entity_poly.type
_entity_poly.pdbx_seq_one_letter_code
_entity_poly.pdbx_strand_id
1 'polypeptide(L)'
;DRNCCLPSTLADEELSWLPDPILTSDGEHFKPYSEVKGSETTEDDRPSLKSKVSSKTKPQKDNEPPSKKIRQEIIHEDDDNVIASVPNFADSSMCTGQNARAVATCTECRKPRVVYSRTALSETHRVTLAILLSEFDYTCGAPLTPPDSSLYSRVMTKANLQCGVVVEMSYYSTTANIG
;
A
#
# COMPACT_ATOMS: atom_id res chain seq x y z
N ASP A 1 25.84 -9.94 -4.52
CA ASP A 1 25.82 -8.86 -5.51
C ASP A 1 24.41 -8.65 -6.06
N ARG A 2 23.84 -7.46 -5.85
CA ARG A 2 22.56 -7.07 -6.47
C ARG A 2 22.87 -6.68 -7.91
N ASN A 3 22.80 -7.65 -8.82
CA ASN A 3 22.83 -7.37 -10.25
C ASN A 3 21.47 -6.78 -10.64
N CYS A 4 21.25 -5.51 -10.29
CA CYS A 4 20.17 -4.73 -10.88
C CYS A 4 20.40 -4.75 -12.38
N CYS A 5 19.37 -5.11 -13.14
CA CYS A 5 19.36 -5.08 -14.59
C CYS A 5 19.65 -3.66 -15.07
N LEU A 6 20.94 -3.32 -15.22
CA LEU A 6 21.31 -2.28 -16.14
C LEU A 6 20.91 -2.82 -17.52
N PRO A 7 19.99 -2.16 -18.24
CA PRO A 7 19.73 -2.56 -19.59
C PRO A 7 21.06 -2.54 -20.32
N SER A 8 21.40 -3.66 -20.95
CA SER A 8 22.44 -3.69 -21.98
C SER A 8 22.17 -2.49 -22.87
N THR A 9 23.20 -1.72 -23.21
CA THR A 9 23.14 -0.53 -24.05
C THR A 9 22.47 -0.86 -25.39
N LEU A 10 21.15 -0.94 -25.40
CA LEU A 10 20.33 -0.84 -26.58
C LEU A 10 20.52 0.60 -26.97
N ALA A 11 21.32 0.80 -28.00
CA ALA A 11 21.62 2.11 -28.54
C ALA A 11 20.32 2.89 -28.69
N ASP A 12 20.36 4.20 -28.44
CA ASP A 12 19.22 5.13 -28.50
C ASP A 12 18.36 5.00 -29.79
N GLU A 13 18.89 4.35 -30.83
CA GLU A 13 18.18 3.97 -32.06
C GLU A 13 16.96 3.04 -31.84
N GLU A 14 16.99 2.13 -30.85
CA GLU A 14 15.92 1.13 -30.64
C GLU A 14 14.74 1.67 -29.82
N LEU A 15 14.77 2.91 -29.34
CA LEU A 15 13.64 3.54 -28.63
C LEU A 15 12.96 4.65 -29.44
N SER A 16 13.45 4.93 -30.65
CA SER A 16 12.81 5.85 -31.61
C SER A 16 11.37 5.46 -31.98
N TRP A 17 10.97 4.21 -31.72
CA TRP A 17 9.60 3.75 -31.91
C TRP A 17 8.63 4.24 -30.82
N LEU A 18 9.12 4.70 -29.66
CA LEU A 18 8.30 5.08 -28.52
C LEU A 18 8.33 6.62 -28.36
N PRO A 19 7.40 7.34 -29.01
CA PRO A 19 7.31 8.79 -28.92
C PRO A 19 6.78 9.22 -27.55
N ASP A 20 7.15 10.42 -27.14
CA ASP A 20 6.66 11.01 -25.89
C ASP A 20 5.15 11.27 -25.93
N PRO A 21 4.46 11.17 -24.79
CA PRO A 21 3.05 11.49 -24.68
C PRO A 21 2.84 13.02 -24.78
N ILE A 22 2.32 13.48 -25.91
CA ILE A 22 1.99 14.89 -26.17
C ILE A 22 0.50 15.11 -25.96
N LEU A 23 0.10 16.16 -25.25
CA LEU A 23 -1.31 16.49 -25.06
C LEU A 23 -1.96 17.02 -26.34
N THR A 24 -3.25 16.75 -26.48
CA THR A 24 -4.12 17.40 -27.47
C THR A 24 -4.33 18.87 -27.11
N SER A 25 -4.85 19.67 -28.06
CA SER A 25 -5.04 21.12 -27.86
C SER A 25 -5.99 21.50 -26.72
N ASP A 26 -6.92 20.60 -26.38
CA ASP A 26 -7.83 20.69 -25.24
C ASP A 26 -7.15 20.39 -23.90
N GLY A 27 -5.97 19.75 -23.91
CA GLY A 27 -5.20 19.41 -22.71
C GLY A 27 -5.83 18.29 -21.85
N GLU A 28 -6.92 17.67 -22.29
CA GLU A 28 -7.61 16.60 -21.55
C GLU A 28 -7.13 15.21 -21.97
N HIS A 29 -6.59 15.05 -23.19
CA HIS A 29 -6.18 13.76 -23.75
C HIS A 29 -4.77 13.82 -24.33
N PHE A 30 -4.14 12.65 -24.48
CA PHE A 30 -2.90 12.52 -25.23
C PHE A 30 -3.19 12.23 -26.70
N LYS A 31 -2.32 12.73 -27.58
CA LYS A 31 -2.39 12.46 -29.01
C LYS A 31 -2.21 10.97 -29.29
N PRO A 32 -2.87 10.43 -30.32
CA PRO A 32 -2.71 9.04 -30.71
C PRO A 32 -1.29 8.77 -31.24
N TYR A 33 -0.78 7.56 -31.02
CA TYR A 33 0.56 7.13 -31.42
C TYR A 33 0.92 7.47 -32.87
N SER A 34 -0.04 7.31 -33.79
CA SER A 34 0.15 7.56 -35.22
C SER A 34 0.56 9.00 -35.55
N GLU A 35 0.20 9.97 -34.71
CA GLU A 35 0.51 11.39 -34.91
C GLU A 35 1.84 11.81 -34.29
N VAL A 36 2.31 11.06 -33.29
CA VAL A 36 3.50 11.42 -32.50
C VAL A 36 4.72 10.57 -32.86
N LYS A 37 4.54 9.45 -33.57
CA LYS A 37 5.66 8.59 -33.98
C LYS A 37 6.68 9.38 -34.83
N GLY A 38 7.92 9.43 -34.36
CA GLY A 38 9.04 10.07 -35.07
C GLY A 38 9.09 11.59 -34.94
N SER A 39 8.24 12.21 -34.10
CA SER A 39 8.44 13.60 -33.70
C SER A 39 9.65 13.73 -32.78
N GLU A 40 10.25 14.92 -32.72
CA GLU A 40 11.24 15.25 -31.71
C GLU A 40 10.63 15.08 -30.31
N THR A 41 11.37 14.43 -29.42
CA THR A 41 10.97 14.10 -28.05
C THR A 41 11.12 15.33 -27.16
N THR A 42 10.07 15.72 -26.45
CA THR A 42 10.11 16.79 -25.46
C THR A 42 9.38 16.39 -24.18
N GLU A 43 9.96 16.74 -23.03
CA GLU A 43 9.45 16.38 -21.70
C GLU A 43 8.38 17.37 -21.19
N ASP A 44 7.88 18.27 -22.03
CA ASP A 44 7.03 19.39 -21.64
C ASP A 44 5.68 18.96 -21.05
N ASP A 45 5.14 17.86 -21.56
CA ASP A 45 3.86 17.30 -21.12
C ASP A 45 3.97 16.33 -19.94
N ARG A 46 5.18 16.14 -19.40
CA ARG A 46 5.43 15.27 -18.27
C ARG A 46 4.72 15.79 -17.00
N PRO A 47 3.78 15.02 -16.42
CA PRO A 47 2.98 15.49 -15.27
C PRO A 47 3.81 15.94 -14.07
N SER A 48 5.01 15.38 -13.87
CA SER A 48 5.90 15.75 -12.77
C SER A 48 6.62 17.09 -12.96
N LEU A 49 6.72 17.61 -14.19
CA LEU A 49 7.34 18.92 -14.48
C LEU A 49 6.32 20.06 -14.42
N LYS A 50 5.03 19.77 -14.56
CA LYS A 50 3.97 20.79 -14.49
C LYS A 50 3.94 21.36 -13.06
N SER A 51 4.38 22.61 -12.92
CA SER A 51 4.30 23.34 -11.65
C SER A 51 2.87 23.25 -11.11
N LYS A 52 2.72 22.92 -9.82
CA LYS A 52 1.40 22.84 -9.18
C LYS A 52 0.76 24.24 -9.21
N VAL A 53 -0.06 24.50 -10.22
CA VAL A 53 -0.90 25.69 -10.27
C VAL A 53 -1.92 25.53 -9.14
N SER A 54 -1.68 26.26 -8.06
CA SER A 54 -2.55 26.39 -6.90
C SER A 54 -3.84 27.12 -7.31
N SER A 55 -4.84 26.39 -7.80
CA SER A 55 -6.22 26.86 -7.78
C SER A 55 -6.78 26.70 -6.37
N LYS A 56 -6.56 27.73 -5.55
CA LYS A 56 -7.29 27.94 -4.30
C LYS A 56 -8.76 28.18 -4.64
N THR A 57 -9.66 27.33 -4.19
CA THR A 57 -10.98 27.76 -3.73
C THR A 57 -11.42 26.86 -2.58
N LYS A 58 -11.60 27.48 -1.41
CA LYS A 58 -12.01 26.87 -0.15
C LYS A 58 -13.35 27.51 0.23
N PRO A 59 -14.39 26.75 0.59
CA PRO A 59 -15.42 27.24 1.49
C PRO A 59 -15.20 26.66 2.90
N GLN A 60 -15.02 27.56 3.88
CA GLN A 60 -15.38 27.35 5.31
C GLN A 60 -16.92 27.31 5.41
N LYS A 61 -17.62 26.83 6.42
CA LYS A 61 -17.42 26.32 7.80
C LYS A 61 -18.68 25.46 8.05
N ASP A 62 -18.74 24.56 9.03
CA ASP A 62 -19.44 24.86 10.28
C ASP A 62 -19.05 23.85 11.37
N ASN A 63 -18.94 24.36 12.59
CA ASN A 63 -18.51 23.65 13.77
C ASN A 63 -19.73 23.14 14.54
N GLU A 64 -19.73 21.88 14.99
CA GLU A 64 -20.46 21.49 16.19
C GLU A 64 -19.60 20.52 17.05
N PRO A 65 -19.52 20.67 18.39
CA PRO A 65 -18.63 19.89 19.28
C PRO A 65 -19.13 18.45 19.58
N PRO A 66 -18.33 17.63 20.31
CA PRO A 66 -18.32 16.18 20.17
C PRO A 66 -19.33 15.47 21.09
N SER A 67 -20.12 14.56 20.51
CA SER A 67 -20.92 13.61 21.29
C SER A 67 -20.08 12.41 21.74
N LYS A 68 -19.78 12.41 23.05
CA LYS A 68 -19.24 11.26 23.78
C LYS A 68 -20.25 10.11 23.75
N LYS A 69 -19.85 8.93 23.25
CA LYS A 69 -20.50 7.64 23.56
C LYS A 69 -19.40 6.73 24.10
N ILE A 70 -19.14 6.80 25.40
CA ILE A 70 -19.64 5.87 26.42
C ILE A 70 -19.31 4.42 26.05
N ARG A 71 -18.27 3.94 26.75
CA ARG A 71 -17.80 2.57 26.86
C ARG A 71 -18.92 1.75 27.51
N GLN A 72 -19.42 0.72 26.83
CA GLN A 72 -20.28 -0.27 27.46
C GLN A 72 -19.46 -1.54 27.65
N GLU A 73 -18.95 -1.67 28.87
CA GLU A 73 -18.44 -2.92 29.41
C GLU A 73 -19.65 -3.83 29.63
N ILE A 74 -19.64 -5.02 29.02
CA ILE A 74 -20.52 -6.11 29.42
C ILE A 74 -19.62 -7.31 29.62
N ILE A 75 -19.32 -7.57 30.89
CA ILE A 75 -18.83 -8.82 31.42
C ILE A 75 -20.05 -9.73 31.49
N HIS A 76 -20.02 -10.86 30.78
CA HIS A 76 -20.78 -12.03 31.17
C HIS A 76 -19.78 -13.16 31.34
N GLU A 77 -19.59 -13.53 32.60
CA GLU A 77 -19.04 -14.81 33.03
C GLU A 77 -20.09 -15.88 32.67
N ASP A 78 -19.64 -16.98 32.05
CA ASP A 78 -20.14 -18.35 32.19
C ASP A 78 -19.91 -19.18 30.89
N ASP A 79 -19.33 -20.37 31.10
CA ASP A 79 -19.21 -21.55 30.22
C ASP A 79 -18.08 -21.65 29.16
N ASP A 80 -17.04 -22.40 29.57
CA ASP A 80 -16.07 -23.21 28.82
C ASP A 80 -16.13 -23.23 27.28
N ASN A 81 -15.47 -22.25 26.64
CA ASN A 81 -14.80 -22.48 25.36
C ASN A 81 -13.66 -21.45 25.16
N VAL A 82 -12.42 -21.86 25.43
CA VAL A 82 -11.22 -21.02 25.25
C VAL A 82 -10.92 -20.86 23.76
N ILE A 83 -11.72 -20.04 23.08
CA ILE A 83 -11.32 -19.40 21.84
C ILE A 83 -10.60 -18.12 22.27
N ALA A 84 -9.27 -18.17 22.28
CA ALA A 84 -8.42 -17.00 22.49
C ALA A 84 -9.00 -15.83 21.69
N SER A 85 -9.35 -14.76 22.39
CA SER A 85 -10.03 -13.58 21.85
C SER A 85 -9.22 -12.97 20.71
N VAL A 86 -9.48 -13.45 19.49
CA VAL A 86 -8.81 -12.97 18.30
C VAL A 86 -9.12 -11.48 18.21
N PRO A 87 -8.11 -10.59 18.16
CA PRO A 87 -8.37 -9.18 18.04
C PRO A 87 -9.24 -8.96 16.79
N ASN A 88 -10.32 -8.19 16.93
CA ASN A 88 -11.26 -7.96 15.85
C ASN A 88 -10.61 -7.05 14.78
N PHE A 89 -9.85 -7.68 13.89
CA PHE A 89 -9.11 -7.08 12.77
C PHE A 89 -10.00 -6.80 11.55
N ALA A 90 -11.32 -6.91 11.70
CA ALA A 90 -12.27 -6.84 10.59
C ALA A 90 -12.47 -5.42 10.00
N ASP A 91 -11.89 -4.39 10.61
CA ASP A 91 -12.11 -3.02 10.15
C ASP A 91 -11.24 -2.70 8.92
N SER A 92 -11.82 -2.96 7.75
CA SER A 92 -11.23 -2.65 6.45
C SER A 92 -10.87 -1.17 6.27
N SER A 93 -11.46 -0.26 7.07
CA SER A 93 -11.11 1.17 7.03
C SER A 93 -9.64 1.44 7.36
N MET A 94 -8.96 0.49 8.00
CA MET A 94 -7.57 0.62 8.42
C MET A 94 -6.56 0.24 7.35
N CYS A 95 -6.99 -0.42 6.27
CA CYS A 95 -6.13 -0.91 5.20
C CYS A 95 -5.78 0.18 4.18
N THR A 96 -5.24 1.30 4.66
CA THR A 96 -4.85 2.45 3.83
C THR A 96 -3.33 2.52 3.69
N GLY A 97 -2.83 3.21 2.67
CA GLY A 97 -1.38 3.41 2.48
C GLY A 97 -0.70 4.09 3.68
N GLN A 98 -1.40 5.00 4.38
CA GLN A 98 -0.87 5.65 5.60
C GLN A 98 -0.64 4.68 6.77
N ASN A 99 -1.37 3.56 6.78
CA ASN A 99 -1.26 2.54 7.81
C ASN A 99 -0.34 1.38 7.43
N ALA A 100 0.18 1.36 6.20
CA ALA A 100 1.13 0.35 5.75
C ALA A 100 2.45 0.47 6.51
N ARG A 101 3.02 -0.67 6.90
CA ARG A 101 4.26 -0.76 7.71
C ARG A 101 5.30 -1.68 7.10
N ALA A 102 4.85 -2.76 6.45
CA ALA A 102 5.72 -3.75 5.82
C ALA A 102 4.95 -4.51 4.74
N VAL A 103 5.63 -5.45 4.08
CA VAL A 103 5.05 -6.36 3.10
C VAL A 103 5.43 -7.79 3.47
N ALA A 104 4.45 -8.67 3.53
CA ALA A 104 4.63 -10.11 3.67
C ALA A 104 4.40 -10.79 2.32
N THR A 105 5.25 -11.74 1.94
CA THR A 105 5.07 -12.48 0.68
C THR A 105 4.41 -13.81 0.97
N CYS A 106 3.26 -14.08 0.35
CA CYS A 106 2.59 -15.37 0.49
C CYS A 106 3.43 -16.48 -0.15
N THR A 107 3.76 -17.54 0.55
CA THR A 107 4.58 -18.66 0.01
C THR A 107 3.83 -19.46 -1.04
N GLU A 108 2.50 -19.57 -0.94
CA GLU A 108 1.63 -20.29 -1.88
C GLU A 108 1.47 -19.56 -3.22
N CYS A 109 1.08 -18.28 -3.19
CA CYS A 109 0.74 -17.53 -4.40
C CYS A 109 1.77 -16.48 -4.81
N ARG A 110 2.83 -16.30 -4.03
CA ARG A 110 3.93 -15.34 -4.24
C ARG A 110 3.52 -13.87 -4.35
N LYS A 111 2.26 -13.55 -4.04
CA LYS A 111 1.78 -12.17 -4.06
C LYS A 111 2.22 -11.45 -2.79
N PRO A 112 2.68 -10.20 -2.90
CA PRO A 112 2.91 -9.34 -1.75
C PRO A 112 1.58 -8.98 -1.08
N ARG A 113 1.54 -9.01 0.24
CA ARG A 113 0.42 -8.62 1.10
C ARG A 113 0.87 -7.54 2.06
N VAL A 114 0.11 -6.46 2.12
CA VAL A 114 0.49 -5.29 2.91
C VAL A 114 0.19 -5.56 4.38
N VAL A 115 1.17 -5.26 5.23
CA VAL A 115 1.04 -5.31 6.68
C VAL A 115 0.69 -3.93 7.19
N TYR A 116 -0.40 -3.83 7.93
CA TYR A 116 -0.92 -2.58 8.48
C TYR A 116 -0.77 -2.53 10.01
N SER A 117 -0.65 -1.31 10.54
CA SER A 117 -0.82 -1.02 11.97
C SER A 117 -1.54 0.31 12.13
N ARG A 118 -2.46 0.37 13.11
CA ARG A 118 -3.20 1.59 13.47
C ARG A 118 -2.27 2.74 13.83
N THR A 119 -1.12 2.41 14.40
CA THR A 119 -0.16 3.37 14.95
C THR A 119 1.21 3.15 14.34
N ALA A 120 2.08 4.14 14.48
CA ALA A 120 3.49 3.97 14.17
C ALA A 120 4.07 2.83 15.04
N LEU A 121 4.88 1.97 14.40
CA LEU A 121 5.64 0.95 15.11
C LEU A 121 6.89 1.61 15.73
N SER A 122 7.20 1.24 16.98
CA SER A 122 8.49 1.57 17.58
C SER A 122 9.61 0.85 16.85
N GLU A 123 10.86 1.27 17.07
CA GLU A 123 12.01 0.63 16.42
C GLU A 123 12.11 -0.85 16.77
N THR A 124 11.93 -1.20 18.05
CA THR A 124 11.88 -2.61 18.50
C THR A 124 10.80 -3.39 17.76
N HIS A 125 9.58 -2.85 17.63
CA HIS A 125 8.50 -3.53 16.92
C HIS A 125 8.78 -3.70 15.42
N ARG A 126 9.47 -2.76 14.79
CA ARG A 126 9.89 -2.89 13.39
C ARG A 126 10.91 -4.00 13.21
N VAL A 127 11.93 -4.04 14.07
CA VAL A 127 12.94 -5.09 14.05
C VAL A 127 12.31 -6.46 14.29
N THR A 128 11.46 -6.60 15.31
CA THR A 128 10.75 -7.85 15.57
C THR A 128 9.88 -8.26 14.38
N LEU A 129 9.16 -7.32 13.75
CA LEU A 129 8.35 -7.62 12.57
C LEU A 129 9.22 -8.09 11.40
N ALA A 130 10.35 -7.43 11.16
CA ALA A 130 11.26 -7.81 10.08
C ALA A 130 11.82 -9.23 10.28
N ILE A 131 12.18 -9.59 11.52
CA ILE A 131 12.61 -10.95 11.88
C ILE A 131 11.49 -11.95 11.61
N LEU A 132 10.27 -11.68 12.10
CA LEU A 132 9.13 -12.58 11.90
C LEU A 132 8.83 -12.81 10.41
N LEU A 133 8.85 -11.76 9.60
CA LEU A 133 8.62 -11.85 8.16
C LEU A 133 9.74 -12.57 7.40
N SER A 134 10.94 -12.68 7.98
CA SER A 134 12.08 -13.37 7.40
C SER A 134 12.19 -14.83 7.84
N GLU A 135 11.78 -15.15 9.07
CA GLU A 135 11.93 -16.48 9.67
C GLU A 135 10.71 -17.38 9.47
N PHE A 136 9.51 -16.78 9.37
CA PHE A 136 8.26 -17.54 9.28
C PHE A 136 7.61 -17.40 7.91
N ASP A 137 7.14 -18.54 7.40
CA ASP A 137 6.38 -18.59 6.16
C ASP A 137 4.98 -18.02 6.38
N TYR A 138 4.61 -17.04 5.55
CA TYR A 138 3.28 -16.46 5.53
C TYR A 138 2.44 -17.05 4.40
N THR A 139 1.17 -17.34 4.69
CA THR A 139 0.17 -17.73 3.70
C THR A 139 -1.06 -16.81 3.78
N CYS A 140 -1.74 -16.58 2.65
CA CYS A 140 -2.86 -15.63 2.61
C CYS A 140 -3.96 -16.01 3.62
N GLY A 141 -4.31 -15.07 4.48
CA GLY A 141 -5.39 -15.24 5.46
C GLY A 141 -4.94 -15.87 6.78
N ALA A 142 -3.71 -16.37 6.87
CA ALA A 142 -3.13 -16.81 8.14
C ALA A 142 -2.78 -15.61 9.04
N PRO A 143 -2.78 -15.77 10.37
CA PRO A 143 -2.24 -14.78 11.29
C PRO A 143 -0.78 -14.46 10.95
N LEU A 144 -0.46 -13.17 10.91
CA LEU A 144 0.89 -12.72 10.52
C LEU A 144 1.94 -13.03 11.59
N THR A 145 1.54 -13.04 12.86
CA THR A 145 2.44 -13.25 13.99
C THR A 145 1.88 -14.31 14.91
N PRO A 146 2.75 -15.05 15.63
CA PRO A 146 2.34 -15.95 16.71
C PRO A 146 1.52 -15.24 17.81
N PRO A 147 0.60 -15.96 18.51
CA PRO A 147 -0.26 -15.38 19.56
C PRO A 147 0.47 -14.79 20.77
N ASP A 148 1.68 -15.27 21.07
CA ASP A 148 2.54 -14.84 22.17
C ASP A 148 3.38 -13.60 21.84
N SER A 149 3.38 -13.16 20.59
CA SER A 149 4.13 -11.98 20.15
C SER A 149 3.51 -10.68 20.65
N SER A 150 4.36 -9.72 21.04
CA SER A 150 3.94 -8.33 21.31
C SER A 150 3.31 -7.63 20.11
N LEU A 151 3.50 -8.19 18.91
CA LEU A 151 2.92 -7.69 17.66
C LEU A 151 1.54 -8.28 17.35
N TYR A 152 1.10 -9.33 18.06
CA TYR A 152 -0.11 -10.08 17.74
C TYR A 152 -1.36 -9.22 17.63
N SER A 153 -1.53 -8.23 18.51
CA SER A 153 -2.65 -7.29 18.48
C SER A 153 -2.35 -5.96 17.76
N ARG A 154 -1.14 -5.81 17.23
CA ARG A 154 -0.59 -4.54 16.74
C ARG A 154 -0.57 -4.48 15.21
N VAL A 155 -0.23 -5.58 14.56
CA VAL A 155 -0.08 -5.68 13.11
C VAL A 155 -1.09 -6.66 12.52
N MET A 156 -1.52 -6.40 11.30
CA MET A 156 -2.42 -7.30 10.57
C MET A 156 -2.23 -7.17 9.06
N THR A 157 -2.57 -8.21 8.33
CA THR A 157 -2.88 -8.11 6.90
C THR A 157 -4.37 -7.83 6.71
N LYS A 158 -4.79 -7.54 5.48
CA LYS A 158 -6.22 -7.38 5.19
C LYS A 158 -7.01 -8.64 5.57
N ALA A 159 -8.19 -8.47 6.15
CA ALA A 159 -9.06 -9.59 6.51
C ALA A 159 -9.54 -10.37 5.27
N ASN A 160 -9.84 -11.66 5.44
CA ASN A 160 -10.35 -12.56 4.39
C ASN A 160 -9.48 -12.62 3.12
N LEU A 161 -8.16 -12.48 3.28
CA LEU A 161 -7.22 -12.60 2.17
C LEU A 161 -7.17 -14.03 1.66
N GLN A 162 -7.39 -14.20 0.35
CA GLN A 162 -7.20 -15.45 -0.36
C GLN A 162 -6.21 -15.24 -1.50
N CYS A 163 -5.52 -16.31 -1.92
CA CYS A 163 -4.52 -16.27 -2.98
C CYS A 163 -5.07 -15.72 -4.32
N GLY A 164 -6.36 -15.96 -4.61
CA GLY A 164 -7.03 -15.43 -5.80
C GLY A 164 -7.19 -13.90 -5.82
N VAL A 165 -7.19 -13.25 -4.65
CA VAL A 165 -7.35 -11.79 -4.55
C VAL A 165 -6.15 -11.08 -5.19
N VAL A 166 -6.42 -10.01 -5.92
CA VAL A 166 -5.39 -9.14 -6.51
C VAL A 166 -4.54 -8.46 -5.43
N VAL A 167 -3.38 -7.92 -5.81
CA VAL A 167 -2.52 -7.17 -4.89
C VAL A 167 -3.23 -5.88 -4.47
N GLU A 168 -3.11 -5.53 -3.20
CA GLU A 168 -3.77 -4.38 -2.58
C GLU A 168 -3.29 -3.05 -3.21
N MET A 169 -4.20 -2.10 -3.45
CA MET A 169 -3.84 -0.80 -4.04
C MET A 169 -2.85 0.01 -3.17
N SER A 170 -2.92 -0.18 -1.86
CA SER A 170 -1.99 0.40 -0.89
C SER A 170 -0.55 -0.07 -1.11
N TYR A 171 -0.32 -1.27 -1.67
CA TYR A 171 1.01 -1.76 -2.00
C TYR A 171 1.72 -0.79 -2.95
N TYR A 172 1.03 -0.37 -4.03
CA TYR A 172 1.59 0.51 -5.06
C TYR A 172 1.76 1.96 -4.64
N SER A 173 1.09 2.39 -3.58
CA SER A 173 1.17 3.77 -3.05
C SER A 173 2.07 3.88 -1.82
N THR A 174 2.57 2.77 -1.30
CA THR A 174 3.41 2.74 -0.11
C THR A 174 4.87 2.94 -0.52
N THR A 175 5.53 3.95 0.03
CA THR A 175 6.98 4.18 -0.10
C THR A 175 7.81 3.32 0.85
N ALA A 176 7.17 2.50 1.69
CA ALA A 176 7.88 1.55 2.55
C ALA A 176 8.75 0.67 1.65
N ASN A 177 10.05 0.90 1.75
CA ASN A 177 11.07 0.30 0.92
C ASN A 177 10.79 -1.19 0.68
N ILE A 178 10.37 -1.50 -0.55
CA ILE A 178 10.49 -2.83 -1.12
C ILE A 178 11.86 -2.82 -1.80
N GLY A 179 12.91 -2.98 -1.01
CA GLY A 179 14.30 -2.90 -1.48
C GLY A 179 15.32 -3.00 -0.38
#